data_AF-A0A6N7I5F3-F1
#
_entry.id   AF-A0A6N7I5F3-F1
#
_cell.length_a   1.000
_cell.length_b   1.000
_cell.length_c   1.000
_cell.angle_alpha   90.00
_cell.angle_beta   90.00
_cell.angle_gamma   90.00
#
_symmetry.space_group_name_H-M   'P 1'
#
loop_
_entity.id
_entity.type
_entity.pdbx_description
1 polymer ?
#
loop_
_entity_poly.entity_id
_entity_poly.type
_entity_poly.pdbx_seq_one_letter_code
_entity_poly.pdbx_strand_id
1 'polypeptide(L)' 'TLRNMCLLCRAHHALIHNSHWHIRMAPDGHPEFLPPEILDPKRQPRRNTLHTQLSGAAR' A
#
# COMPACT_ATOMS: atom_id res chain seq x y z
N THR A 1 13.86 5.67 -14.07
CA THR A 1 12.67 6.12 -13.30
C THR A 1 12.57 5.31 -12.02
N LEU A 2 12.07 5.89 -10.94
CA LEU A 2 11.88 5.20 -9.65
C LEU A 2 10.54 4.43 -9.67
N ARG A 3 10.54 3.16 -9.24
CA ARG A 3 9.37 2.25 -9.30
C ARG A 3 8.92 1.73 -7.93
N ASN A 4 9.54 2.22 -6.87
CA ASN A 4 9.40 1.73 -5.50
C ASN A 4 8.85 2.81 -4.55
N MET A 5 8.11 3.77 -5.09
CA MET A 5 7.54 4.89 -4.33
C MET A 5 6.03 4.91 -4.50
N CYS A 6 5.35 5.43 -3.47
CA CYS A 6 3.92 5.70 -3.52
C CYS A 6 3.62 7.06 -2.90
N LEU A 7 2.53 7.69 -3.33
CA LEU A 7 2.09 8.97 -2.78
C LEU A 7 1.10 8.71 -1.64
N LEU A 8 1.31 9.43 -0.53
CA LEU A 8 0.44 9.40 0.64
C LEU A 8 0.00 10.83 0.94
N CYS A 9 -1.24 10.98 1.42
CA CYS A 9 -1.65 12.25 2.01
C CYS A 9 -0.91 12.47 3.34
N ARG A 10 -0.86 13.73 3.81
CA ARG A 10 -0.14 14.12 5.03
C ARG A 10 -0.46 13.23 6.24
N ALA A 11 -1.73 12.90 6.45
CA ALA A 11 -2.17 12.11 7.60
C ALA A 11 -1.63 10.66 7.52
N HIS A 12 -1.78 10.00 6.37
CA HIS A 12 -1.27 8.63 6.18
C HIS A 12 0.26 8.58 6.13
N HIS A 13 0.90 9.64 5.65
CA HIS A 13 2.36 9.75 5.68
C HIS A 13 2.89 9.78 7.12
N ALA A 14 2.28 10.60 7.97
CA ALA A 14 2.62 10.66 9.39
C ALA A 14 2.32 9.33 10.10
N LEU A 15 1.18 8.68 9.80
CA LEU A 15 0.86 7.38 10.36
C LEU A 15 1.93 6.34 10.01
N ILE A 16 2.28 6.21 8.73
CA ILE A 16 3.27 5.23 8.25
C ILE A 16 4.63 5.44 8.90
N HIS A 17 5.07 6.70 9.08
CA HIS A 17 6.37 6.98 9.71
C HIS A 17 6.42 6.71 11.21
N ASN A 18 5.31 6.90 11.92
CA ASN A 18 5.29 6.91 13.38
C ASN A 18 4.61 5.67 13.99
N SER A 19 4.45 4.60 13.22
CA SER A 19 3.79 3.38 13.68
C SER A 19 4.39 2.14 13.04
N HIS A 20 3.83 0.97 13.33
CA HIS A 20 4.32 -0.32 12.82
C HIS A 20 3.71 -0.74 11.48
N TRP A 21 3.08 0.21 10.77
CA TRP A 21 2.65 -0.03 9.39
C TRP A 21 3.87 -0.15 8.46
N HIS A 22 3.79 -1.05 7.49
CA HIS A 22 4.84 -1.24 6.48
C HIS A 22 4.27 -1.14 5.08
N ILE A 23 5.08 -0.65 4.14
CA ILE A 23 4.75 -0.62 2.72
C ILE A 23 5.74 -1.50 1.97
N ARG A 24 5.25 -2.34 1.07
CA ARG A 24 6.09 -3.05 0.10
C ARG A 24 5.48 -2.97 -1.29
N MET A 25 6.32 -3.15 -2.30
CA MET A 25 5.86 -3.36 -3.67
C MET A 25 5.47 -4.82 -3.82
N ALA A 26 4.27 -5.10 -4.31
CA ALA A 26 3.87 -6.47 -4.60
C ALA A 26 4.30 -6.89 -6.02
N PRO A 27 4.09 -8.17 -6.40
CA PRO A 27 4.50 -8.68 -7.71
C PRO A 27 3.89 -7.93 -8.91
N ASP A 28 2.72 -7.30 -8.72
CA ASP A 28 2.05 -6.48 -9.74
C ASP A 28 2.60 -5.04 -9.85
N GLY A 29 3.69 -4.74 -9.14
CA GLY A 29 4.33 -3.42 -9.17
C GLY A 29 3.56 -2.32 -8.45
N HIS A 30 2.51 -2.64 -7.71
CA HIS A 30 1.75 -1.68 -6.93
C HIS A 30 2.04 -1.80 -5.42
N PRO A 31 1.98 -0.70 -4.66
CA PRO A 31 2.23 -0.72 -3.22
C PRO A 31 1.10 -1.43 -2.48
N GLU A 32 1.46 -2.21 -1.46
CA GLU A 32 0.54 -2.75 -0.47
C GLU A 32 0.98 -2.45 0.95
N PHE A 33 0.00 -2.32 1.84
CA PHE A 33 0.17 -1.83 3.20
C PHE A 33 -0.07 -2.97 4.18
N LEU A 34 0.94 -3.29 4.98
CA LEU A 34 0.85 -4.31 6.01
C LEU A 34 0.54 -3.64 7.35
N PRO A 35 -0.59 -3.97 8.00
CA PRO A 35 -0.92 -3.41 9.30
C PRO A 35 0.05 -3.88 10.41
N PRO A 36 0.10 -3.15 11.53
CA PRO A 36 0.61 -3.63 12.81
C PRO A 36 -0.10 -4.92 13.26
N GLU A 37 0.62 -5.79 13.95
CA GLU A 37 0.08 -7.07 14.45
C GLU A 37 -1.10 -6.90 15.41
N ILE A 38 -1.13 -5.79 16.17
CA ILE A 38 -2.26 -5.47 17.06
C ILE A 38 -3.56 -5.21 16.29
N LEU A 39 -3.49 -4.76 15.04
CA LEU A 39 -4.67 -4.56 14.19
C LEU A 39 -5.02 -5.81 13.40
N ASP A 40 -4.02 -6.53 12.92
CA ASP A 40 -4.19 -7.84 12.28
C ASP A 40 -2.95 -8.71 12.55
N PRO A 41 -3.07 -9.76 13.38
CA PRO A 41 -1.96 -10.65 13.70
C PRO A 41 -1.37 -11.36 12.47
N LYS A 42 -2.18 -11.56 11.41
CA LYS A 42 -1.72 -12.16 10.15
C LYS A 42 -1.09 -11.13 9.21
N ARG A 43 -1.17 -9.85 9.57
CA ARG A 43 -0.69 -8.70 8.80
C ARG A 43 -1.10 -8.76 7.33
N GLN A 44 -2.37 -9.06 7.07
CA GLN A 44 -2.87 -9.24 5.71
C GLN A 44 -2.67 -7.95 4.90
N PRO A 45 -2.09 -8.02 3.68
CA PRO A 45 -1.84 -6.84 2.88
C PRO A 45 -3.14 -6.11 2.52
N ARG A 46 -3.12 -4.79 2.66
CA ARG A 46 -4.23 -3.90 2.29
C ARG A 46 -3.84 -3.05 1.08
N ARG A 47 -4.84 -2.73 0.24
CA ARG A 47 -4.67 -1.93 -0.98
C ARG A 47 -5.74 -0.86 -1.07
N ASN A 48 -5.42 0.21 -1.79
CA ASN A 48 -6.40 1.21 -2.16
C ASN A 48 -7.31 0.64 -3.27
N THR A 49 -8.56 0.37 -2.94
CA THR A 49 -9.56 -0.17 -3.89
C THR A 49 -10.08 0.88 -4.88
N LEU A 50 -9.81 2.17 -4.66
CA LEU A 50 -10.16 3.23 -5.62
C LEU A 50 -9.28 3.20 -6.87
N HIS A 51 -8.07 2.65 -6.75
CA HIS A 51 -7.18 2.38 -7.88
C HIS A 51 -7.24 0.91 -8.31
N THR A 52 -8.37 0.23 -8.07
CA THR A 52 -8.65 -1.01 -8.80
C THR A 52 -8.51 -0.65 -10.27
N GLN A 53 -7.51 -1.23 -10.92
CA GLN A 53 -7.29 -1.05 -12.34
C GLN A 53 -8.65 -1.19 -13.02
N LEU A 54 -9.05 -0.22 -13.85
CA LEU A 54 -10.04 -0.47 -14.88
C LEU A 54 -9.45 -1.62 -15.71
N SER A 55 -9.75 -2.86 -15.32
CA SER A 55 -9.37 -4.06 -16.04
C SER A 55 -10.21 -4.08 -17.31
N GLY A 56 -9.80 -3.29 -18.30
CA GLY A 56 -10.59 -3.04 -19.50
C GLY A 56 -9.98 -2.11 -20.55
N ALA A 57 -8.70 -1.76 -20.48
CA ALA A 57 -8.08 -1.01 -21.57
C ALA A 57 -6.60 -1.41 -21.81
N ALA A 58 -6.41 -2.14 -22.92
CA ALA A 58 -5.17 -2.34 -23.70
C ALA A 58 -4.10 -3.25 -23.03
N ARG A 59 -3.65 -4.38 -23.59
CA ARG A 59 -3.61 -4.92 -24.97
C ARG A 59 -3.64 -6.45 -24.90
#